data_AF-A0A8S9U1P9-F1
#
_entry.id   AF-A0A8S9U1P9-F1
#
_cell.length_a   1.000
_cell.length_b   1.000
_cell.length_c   1.000
_cell.angle_alpha   90.00
_cell.angle_beta   90.00
_cell.angle_gamma   90.00
#
_symmetry.space_group_name_H-M   'P 1'
#
loop_
_entity.id
_entity.type
_entity.pdbx_description
1 polymer ?
#
loop_
_entity_poly.entity_id
_entity_poly.type
_entity_poly.pdbx_seq_one_letter_code
_entity_poly.pdbx_strand_id
1 'polypeptide(L)'
;MTFLRPLLALLAATILVTTSAQMDGGYSKKEVTIEAMELLQKARSNVSAYNSDVTSRICYLKVDSLETQVVSGENYKFHVTGCSVNSDNELGGCTYWNSVPFGSTLDL
;
A
#
# COMPACT_ATOMS: atom_id res chain seq x y z
N MET A 1 -35.07 -57.02 20.02
CA MET A 1 -34.87 -56.48 18.67
C MET A 1 -34.24 -55.10 18.77
N THR A 2 -33.40 -54.80 17.79
CA THR A 2 -32.21 -53.95 17.83
C THR A 2 -32.48 -52.45 18.05
N PHE A 3 -31.68 -51.82 18.91
CA PHE A 3 -31.54 -50.36 19.03
C PHE A 3 -30.83 -49.80 17.80
N LEU A 4 -31.33 -48.73 17.19
CA LEU A 4 -30.59 -47.98 16.17
C LEU A 4 -30.76 -46.47 16.39
N ARG A 5 -29.76 -45.85 17.02
CA ARG A 5 -29.55 -44.41 17.09
C ARG A 5 -28.86 -43.96 15.79
N PRO A 6 -29.37 -42.99 15.03
CA PRO A 6 -28.59 -42.39 13.95
C PRO A 6 -27.63 -41.35 14.55
N LEU A 7 -26.34 -41.69 14.57
CA LEU A 7 -25.24 -40.75 14.77
C LEU A 7 -25.16 -39.85 13.53
N LEU A 8 -25.70 -38.63 13.62
CA LEU A 8 -25.35 -37.57 12.67
C LEU A 8 -23.91 -37.14 12.95
N ALA A 9 -22.96 -37.65 12.17
CA ALA A 9 -21.59 -37.14 12.15
C ALA A 9 -21.57 -35.82 11.35
N LEU A 10 -21.61 -34.70 12.06
CA LEU A 10 -21.44 -33.37 11.47
C LEU A 10 -19.94 -33.20 11.16
N LEU A 11 -19.59 -33.32 9.88
CA LEU A 11 -18.23 -33.11 9.38
C LEU A 11 -17.92 -31.61 9.41
N ALA A 12 -17.26 -31.15 10.48
CA ALA A 12 -16.74 -29.79 10.54
C ALA A 12 -15.54 -29.65 9.59
N ALA A 13 -15.79 -29.12 8.39
CA ALA A 13 -14.74 -28.70 7.48
C ALA A 13 -14.04 -27.47 8.08
N THR A 14 -12.91 -27.69 8.74
CA THR A 14 -12.03 -26.61 9.19
C THR A 14 -11.32 -26.05 7.95
N ILE A 15 -11.72 -24.84 7.54
CA ILE A 15 -11.01 -24.08 6.52
C ILE A 15 -9.66 -23.70 7.13
N LEU A 16 -8.60 -24.34 6.66
CA LEU A 16 -7.23 -24.01 7.03
C LEU A 16 -6.89 -22.67 6.35
N VAL A 17 -7.03 -21.57 7.07
CA VAL A 17 -6.51 -20.26 6.64
C VAL A 17 -4.99 -20.35 6.72
N THR A 18 -4.33 -20.58 5.59
CA THR A 18 -2.88 -20.48 5.49
C THR A 18 -2.48 -19.02 5.61
N THR A 19 -2.15 -18.56 6.81
CA THR A 19 -1.40 -17.32 6.99
C THR A 19 0.05 -17.62 6.60
N SER A 20 0.54 -16.99 5.53
CA SER A 20 1.95 -17.08 5.16
C SER A 20 2.80 -16.59 6.34
N ALA A 21 3.69 -17.45 6.84
CA ALA A 21 4.66 -17.10 7.86
C ALA A 21 5.45 -15.86 7.41
N GLN A 22 5.34 -14.78 8.18
CA GLN A 22 6.14 -13.59 8.00
C GLN A 22 7.60 -13.97 8.29
N MET A 23 8.46 -13.94 7.27
CA MET A 23 9.90 -14.09 7.45
C MET A 23 10.41 -12.84 8.16
N ASP A 24 10.89 -13.04 9.38
CA ASP A 24 11.45 -12.01 10.25
C ASP A 24 12.61 -11.27 9.54
N GLY A 25 12.51 -9.94 9.46
CA GLY A 25 13.50 -9.05 8.83
C GLY A 25 13.24 -8.64 7.36
N GLY A 26 12.25 -9.20 6.67
CA GLY A 26 11.92 -8.83 5.27
C GLY A 26 10.80 -7.79 5.15
N TYR A 27 10.69 -7.16 3.97
CA TYR A 27 9.45 -6.46 3.61
C TYR A 27 8.36 -7.49 3.29
N SER A 28 7.16 -7.27 3.80
CA SER A 28 5.99 -8.08 3.50
C SER A 28 4.79 -7.21 3.17
N LYS A 29 3.91 -7.69 2.29
CA LYS A 29 2.70 -6.96 1.90
C LYS A 29 1.79 -6.78 3.12
N LYS A 30 1.28 -5.56 3.30
CA LYS A 30 0.32 -5.20 4.33
C LYS A 30 -0.86 -4.47 3.70
N GLU A 31 -2.03 -4.58 4.34
CA GLU A 31 -3.20 -3.79 3.95
C GLU A 31 -2.92 -2.29 4.16
N VAL A 32 -3.41 -1.47 3.23
CA VAL A 32 -3.31 -0.02 3.33
C VAL A 32 -4.33 0.47 4.35
N THR A 33 -3.86 0.89 5.52
CA THR A 33 -4.71 1.44 6.60
C THR A 33 -4.81 2.97 6.53
N ILE A 34 -5.80 3.54 7.21
CA ILE A 34 -5.95 5.00 7.35
C ILE A 34 -4.69 5.62 7.98
N GLU A 35 -4.14 4.98 9.02
CA GLU A 35 -2.92 5.44 9.69
C GLU A 35 -1.70 5.47 8.75
N ALA A 36 -1.55 4.42 7.92
CA ALA A 36 -0.49 4.37 6.91
C ALA A 36 -0.68 5.48 5.86
N MET A 37 -1.92 5.74 5.45
CA MET A 37 -2.22 6.85 4.55
C MET A 37 -1.90 8.21 5.17
N GLU A 38 -2.21 8.44 6.45
CA GLU A 38 -1.84 9.67 7.16
C GLU A 38 -0.32 9.85 7.27
N LEU A 39 0.42 8.76 7.50
CA LEU A 39 1.88 8.78 7.49
C LEU A 39 2.42 9.18 6.11
N LEU A 40 1.88 8.58 5.05
CA LEU A 40 2.21 8.95 3.68
C LEU A 40 1.91 10.45 3.44
N GLN A 41 0.77 10.96 3.90
CA GLN A 41 0.43 12.39 3.76
C GLN A 41 1.42 13.33 4.42
N LYS A 42 1.93 12.97 5.59
CA LYS A 42 2.93 13.77 6.30
C LYS A 42 4.29 13.71 5.60
N ALA A 43 4.68 12.54 5.12
CA ALA A 43 5.97 12.33 4.47
C ALA A 43 6.04 13.00 3.09
N ARG A 44 5.00 12.84 2.26
CA ARG A 44 5.02 13.25 0.84
C ARG A 44 5.21 14.76 0.63
N SER A 45 4.75 15.60 1.55
CA SER A 45 4.89 17.06 1.46
C SER A 45 6.14 17.60 2.18
N ASN A 46 6.99 16.74 2.74
CA ASN A 46 8.19 17.14 3.47
C ASN A 46 9.46 16.76 2.71
N VAL A 47 9.88 17.61 1.78
CA VAL A 47 11.08 17.38 0.95
C VAL A 47 12.36 17.28 1.78
N SER A 48 12.42 17.95 2.93
CA SER A 48 13.58 17.84 3.83
C SER A 48 13.79 16.44 4.41
N ALA A 49 12.75 15.59 4.37
CA ALA A 49 12.83 14.19 4.78
C ALA A 49 13.25 13.25 3.65
N TYR A 50 13.39 13.75 2.42
CA TYR A 50 13.79 12.93 1.28
C TYR A 50 15.29 12.68 1.33
N ASN A 51 15.70 11.46 0.99
CA ASN A 51 17.11 11.18 0.80
C ASN A 51 17.63 11.95 -0.43
N SER A 52 18.89 12.36 -0.37
CA SER A 52 19.60 13.11 -1.41
C SER A 52 19.62 12.44 -2.79
N ASP A 53 19.43 11.13 -2.84
CA ASP A 53 19.35 10.32 -4.06
C ASP A 53 17.94 10.33 -4.70
N VAL A 54 16.93 10.83 -3.99
CA VAL A 54 15.58 11.02 -4.53
C VAL A 54 15.57 12.25 -5.43
N THR A 55 15.76 12.02 -6.73
CA THR A 55 15.79 13.07 -7.77
C THR A 55 14.46 13.26 -8.49
N SER A 56 13.59 12.24 -8.45
CA SER A 56 12.26 12.34 -9.05
C SER A 56 11.31 13.06 -8.11
N ARG A 57 10.44 13.90 -8.69
CA ARG A 57 9.34 14.56 -7.98
C ARG A 57 8.06 14.06 -8.59
N ILE A 58 7.18 13.50 -7.76
CA ILE A 58 5.89 13.00 -8.20
C ILE A 58 4.78 13.62 -7.36
N CYS A 59 3.67 13.97 -8.01
CA CYS A 59 2.39 13.98 -7.32
C CYS A 59 1.85 12.55 -7.41
N TYR A 60 1.25 12.03 -6.34
CA TYR A 60 0.67 10.69 -6.36
C TYR A 60 -0.84 10.77 -6.60
N LEU A 61 -1.38 9.82 -7.36
CA LEU A 61 -2.81 9.68 -7.67
C LEU A 61 -3.46 8.63 -6.76
N LYS A 62 -2.78 7.50 -6.60
CA LYS A 62 -3.26 6.36 -5.81
C LYS A 62 -2.11 5.60 -5.18
N VAL A 63 -2.42 4.92 -4.09
CA VAL A 63 -1.56 3.90 -3.49
C VAL A 63 -2.01 2.54 -4.03
N ASP A 64 -1.10 1.84 -4.70
CA ASP A 64 -1.36 0.53 -5.29
C ASP A 64 -1.16 -0.61 -4.29
N SER A 65 -0.15 -0.48 -3.43
CA SER A 65 0.10 -1.43 -2.35
C SER A 65 1.03 -0.85 -1.28
N LEU A 66 1.05 -1.50 -0.12
CA LEU A 66 1.95 -1.22 0.97
C LEU A 66 2.75 -2.49 1.30
N GLU A 67 4.05 -2.32 1.52
CA GLU A 67 4.88 -3.30 2.19
C GLU A 67 5.44 -2.70 3.48
N THR A 68 5.51 -3.50 4.54
CA THR A 68 6.17 -3.09 5.79
C THR A 68 7.25 -4.07 6.20
N GLN A 69 8.21 -3.56 6.97
CA GLN A 69 9.29 -4.32 7.56
C GLN A 69 9.44 -3.87 9.02
N VAL A 70 9.44 -4.82 9.95
CA VAL A 70 9.67 -4.56 11.37
C VAL A 70 11.14 -4.83 11.69
N VAL A 71 11.82 -3.82 12.25
CA VAL A 71 13.21 -3.90 12.74
C VAL A 71 13.24 -3.32 14.16
N SER A 72 13.95 -2.21 14.43
CA SER A 72 13.84 -1.42 15.66
C SER A 72 12.80 -0.29 15.54
N GLY A 73 11.70 -0.59 14.85
CA GLY A 73 10.70 0.33 14.31
C GLY A 73 10.02 -0.30 13.10
N GLU A 74 8.98 0.33 12.56
CA GLU A 74 8.32 -0.14 11.34
C GLU A 74 8.70 0.74 10.16
N ASN A 75 9.31 0.13 9.13
CA ASN A 75 9.57 0.77 7.86
C ASN A 75 8.38 0.56 6.93
N TYR A 76 8.01 1.60 6.19
CA TYR A 76 6.90 1.57 5.25
C TYR A 76 7.43 1.77 3.82
N LYS A 77 6.97 0.95 2.89
CA LYS A 77 7.23 1.09 1.45
C LYS A 77 5.91 1.15 0.71
N PHE A 78 5.51 2.36 0.36
CA PHE A 78 4.31 2.60 -0.45
C PHE A 78 4.65 2.48 -1.92
N HIS A 79 3.88 1.67 -2.64
CA HIS A 79 3.88 1.65 -4.09
C HIS A 79 2.77 2.58 -4.56
N VAL A 80 3.14 3.63 -5.27
CA VAL A 80 2.21 4.68 -5.70
C VAL A 80 2.27 4.88 -7.20
N THR A 81 1.10 5.12 -7.79
CA THR A 81 0.99 5.62 -9.17
C THR A 81 0.79 7.13 -9.09
N GLY A 82 1.48 7.87 -9.95
CA GLY A 82 1.47 9.33 -9.94
C GLY A 82 1.97 9.93 -11.24
N CYS A 83 2.04 11.26 -11.27
CA CYS A 83 2.61 12.01 -12.38
C CYS A 83 3.92 12.66 -11.96
N SER A 84 4.87 12.74 -12.89
CA SER A 84 6.09 13.53 -12.69
C SER A 84 5.74 15.02 -12.61
N VAL A 85 6.35 15.73 -11.68
CA VAL A 85 6.21 17.17 -11.50
C VAL A 85 7.58 17.84 -11.56
N ASN A 86 7.60 19.16 -11.78
CA ASN A 86 8.84 19.90 -12.03
C ASN A 86 9.35 20.63 -10.78
N SER A 87 8.54 20.71 -9.72
CA SER A 87 8.90 21.43 -8.50
C SER A 87 8.33 20.79 -7.23
N ASP A 88 8.96 21.10 -6.10
CA ASP A 88 8.55 20.64 -4.78
C ASP A 88 7.16 21.13 -4.36
N ASN A 89 6.71 22.28 -4.91
CA ASN A 89 5.38 22.84 -4.63
C ASN A 89 4.24 22.00 -5.22
N GLU A 90 4.55 21.08 -6.14
CA GLU A 90 3.59 20.23 -6.81
C GLU A 90 3.53 18.81 -6.21
N LEU A 91 4.37 18.54 -5.20
CA LEU A 91 4.35 17.29 -4.43
C LEU A 91 3.07 17.22 -3.60
N GLY A 92 2.49 16.03 -3.52
CA GLY A 92 1.14 15.94 -2.97
C GLY A 92 0.29 14.89 -3.63
N GLY A 93 -1.01 15.09 -3.48
CA GLY A 93 -2.01 14.45 -4.32
C GLY A 93 -2.07 15.25 -5.61
N CYS A 94 -2.08 14.56 -6.76
CA CYS A 94 -2.18 15.26 -8.03
C CYS A 94 -3.47 16.08 -8.08
N THR A 95 -3.36 17.34 -8.50
CA THR A 95 -4.49 18.18 -8.88
C THR A 95 -4.82 17.93 -10.36
N TYR A 96 -5.99 18.38 -10.82
CA TYR A 96 -6.42 18.22 -12.23
C TYR A 96 -5.34 18.62 -13.25
N TRP A 97 -4.61 19.71 -12.98
CA TRP A 97 -3.56 20.24 -13.86
C TRP A 97 -2.29 19.39 -13.92
N ASN A 98 -2.00 18.65 -12.85
CA ASN A 98 -0.81 17.79 -12.74
C ASN A 98 -1.14 16.30 -12.89
N SER A 99 -2.41 15.95 -13.12
CA SER A 99 -2.88 14.56 -13.29
C SER A 99 -3.07 14.14 -14.75
N VAL A 100 -2.91 15.08 -15.70
CA VAL A 100 -2.77 14.75 -17.11
C VAL A 100 -1.40 14.10 -17.35
N PRO A 101 -1.34 12.85 -17.82
CA PRO A 101 -0.07 12.21 -18.16
C PRO A 101 0.65 13.05 -19.22
N PHE A 102 1.95 13.27 -19.06
CA PHE A 102 2.80 13.81 -20.14
C PHE A 102 2.55 12.98 -21.42
N GLY A 103 1.72 13.48 -22.33
CA GLY A 103 1.28 12.75 -23.52
C GLY A 103 -0.22 12.77 -23.83
N SER A 104 -1.10 13.31 -22.97
CA SER A 104 -2.48 13.60 -23.39
C SER A 104 -2.51 14.89 -24.22
N THR A 105 -2.58 14.74 -25.54
CA THR A 105 -2.76 15.77 -26.54
C THR A 105 -3.71 16.86 -26.07
N LEU A 106 -3.22 18.11 -26.02
CA LEU A 106 -4.06 19.29 -26.01
C LEU A 106 -4.49 19.53 -27.46
N ASP A 107 -5.59 18.91 -27.87
CA ASP A 107 -6.25 19.31 -29.10
C ASP A 107 -6.91 20.67 -28.85
N LEU A 108 -6.50 21.68 -29.63
CA LEU A 108 -7.09 23.02 -29.69
C LEU A 108 -8.51 22.98 -30.25
#